data_AF-A0A392MKW3-F1
#
_entry.id   AF-A0A392MKW3-F1
#
_cell.length_a   1.000
_cell.length_b   1.000
_cell.length_c   1.000
_cell.angle_alpha   90.00
_cell.angle_beta   90.00
_cell.angle_gamma   90.00
#
_symmetry.space_group_name_H-M   'P 1'
#
loop_
_entity.id
_entity.type
_entity.pdbx_description
1 polymer ?
#
loop_
_entity_poly.entity_id
_entity_poly.type
_entity_poly.pdbx_seq_one_letter_code
_entity_poly.pdbx_strand_id
1 'polypeptide(L)'
;MPRVYALVILEQNIGDFPLNKYAIKIHLLAVEFGRKLAIKLFFQHVLDSENLFEDGNYFYRFLDDDPIVASQCQNIPRGIITVKPKPITEIASRLRFLSYAMFEAYASEDGRHVDYRSMHGSEEFARYLRIVEELQRVEIFDLSRQDTIAFFLNLYNMMTIHAILVWGHPAGPLERRRLFADFKYVIGGSAYSLSAIQNGILRGNQRQPYTLMKPFGVKDKRLKVSKKFSERPKLASPISLKPLKWCLKLSVNQGKELFVSM
;
A
#
# COMPACT_ATOMS: atom_id res chain seq x y z
N MET A 1 10.43 -21.18 -10.72
CA MET A 1 8.97 -21.10 -10.83
C MET A 1 8.38 -21.90 -9.66
N PRO A 2 8.10 -21.30 -8.50
CA PRO A 2 7.33 -22.01 -7.48
C PRO A 2 5.88 -22.03 -7.97
N ARG A 3 5.44 -23.21 -8.41
CA ARG A 3 4.02 -23.51 -8.60
C ARG A 3 3.38 -23.42 -7.22
N VAL A 4 2.32 -22.64 -7.07
CA VAL A 4 1.60 -22.49 -5.80
C VAL A 4 0.94 -23.84 -5.46
N TYR A 5 1.64 -24.65 -4.66
CA TYR A 5 1.17 -25.90 -4.05
C TYR A 5 0.16 -25.65 -2.91
N ALA A 6 -0.70 -24.63 -3.01
CA ALA A 6 -1.64 -24.33 -1.93
C ALA A 6 -2.89 -25.24 -1.94
N LEU A 7 -3.17 -25.95 -3.03
CA LEU A 7 -4.32 -26.85 -3.14
C LEU A 7 -4.01 -28.24 -3.70
N VAL A 8 -2.74 -28.55 -4.00
CA VAL A 8 -2.37 -29.87 -4.55
C VAL A 8 -2.24 -30.95 -3.47
N ILE A 9 -2.26 -30.59 -2.18
CA ILE A 9 -2.17 -31.57 -1.08
C ILE A 9 -3.46 -32.41 -0.93
N LEU A 10 -4.59 -32.03 -1.56
CA LEU A 10 -5.82 -32.84 -1.50
C LEU A 10 -6.20 -33.51 -2.83
N GLU A 11 -5.57 -33.17 -3.95
CA GLU A 11 -5.96 -33.72 -5.26
C GLU A 11 -5.18 -34.97 -5.69
N GLN A 12 -3.98 -35.23 -5.19
CA GLN A 12 -3.13 -36.28 -5.79
C GLN A 12 -3.41 -37.73 -5.37
N ASN A 13 -4.53 -38.06 -4.73
CA ASN A 13 -4.84 -39.46 -4.40
C ASN A 13 -6.33 -39.85 -4.45
N ILE A 14 -7.16 -39.16 -5.24
CA ILE A 14 -8.52 -39.62 -5.51
C ILE A 14 -8.61 -40.05 -6.97
N GLY A 15 -7.88 -41.13 -7.30
CA GLY A 15 -8.22 -41.93 -8.47
C GLY A 15 -9.52 -42.68 -8.21
N ASP A 16 -10.52 -42.47 -9.06
CA ASP A 16 -11.72 -43.30 -9.27
C ASP A 16 -12.37 -43.98 -8.04
N PHE A 17 -12.38 -43.30 -6.89
CA PHE A 17 -13.14 -43.73 -5.72
C PHE A 17 -14.53 -43.07 -5.76
N PRO A 18 -15.62 -43.83 -5.55
CA PRO A 18 -16.96 -43.26 -5.58
C PRO A 18 -17.01 -42.08 -4.61
N LEU A 19 -17.45 -40.92 -5.11
CA LEU A 19 -17.56 -39.64 -4.40
C LEU A 19 -18.38 -39.83 -3.12
N ASN A 20 -17.72 -40.29 -2.08
CA ASN A 20 -18.32 -40.53 -0.78
C ASN A 20 -18.72 -39.17 -0.21
N LYS A 21 -19.85 -39.09 0.49
CA LYS A 21 -20.36 -37.89 1.16
C LYS A 21 -19.28 -37.15 1.97
N TYR A 22 -18.30 -37.89 2.50
CA TYR A 22 -17.13 -37.35 3.20
C TYR A 22 -16.14 -36.62 2.29
N ALA A 23 -15.87 -37.11 1.08
CA ALA A 23 -14.99 -36.44 0.11
C ALA A 23 -15.58 -35.10 -0.34
N ILE A 24 -16.88 -35.05 -0.63
CA ILE A 24 -17.60 -33.81 -0.95
C ILE A 24 -17.53 -32.82 0.24
N LYS A 25 -17.69 -33.31 1.47
CA LYS A 25 -17.59 -32.47 2.67
C LYS A 25 -16.19 -31.90 2.87
N ILE A 26 -15.15 -32.71 2.68
CA ILE A 26 -13.74 -32.27 2.76
C ILE A 26 -13.45 -31.21 1.69
N HIS A 27 -13.94 -31.44 0.47
CA HIS A 27 -13.80 -30.51 -0.63
C HIS A 27 -14.43 -29.14 -0.31
N LEU A 28 -15.70 -29.11 0.13
CA LEU A 28 -16.37 -27.87 0.50
C LEU A 28 -15.65 -27.12 1.64
N LEU A 29 -15.13 -27.85 2.63
CA LEU A 29 -14.34 -27.27 3.72
C LEU A 29 -13.02 -26.66 3.23
N ALA A 30 -12.34 -27.32 2.28
CA ALA A 30 -11.12 -26.80 1.67
C ALA A 30 -11.38 -25.49 0.90
N VAL A 31 -12.50 -25.43 0.15
CA VAL A 31 -12.89 -24.22 -0.57
C VAL A 31 -13.22 -23.07 0.39
N GLU A 32 -13.96 -23.36 1.46
CA GLU A 32 -14.26 -22.35 2.48
C GLU A 32 -13.00 -21.83 3.18
N PHE A 33 -12.03 -22.72 3.46
CA PHE A 33 -10.74 -22.34 4.01
C PHE A 33 -9.93 -21.48 3.03
N GLY A 34 -9.88 -21.85 1.75
CA GLY A 34 -9.26 -21.04 0.69
C GLY A 34 -9.87 -19.64 0.60
N ARG A 35 -11.21 -19.53 0.64
CA ARG A 35 -11.90 -18.22 0.69
C ARG A 35 -11.50 -17.39 1.90
N LYS A 36 -11.40 -18.00 3.09
CA LYS A 36 -10.95 -17.31 4.31
C LYS A 36 -9.52 -16.77 4.17
N LEU A 37 -8.63 -17.50 3.51
CA LEU A 37 -7.25 -17.04 3.25
C LEU A 37 -7.20 -15.93 2.19
N ALA A 38 -7.99 -16.02 1.13
CA ALA A 38 -8.07 -15.02 0.07
C ALA A 38 -8.63 -13.67 0.59
N ILE A 39 -9.70 -13.70 1.39
CA ILE A 39 -10.27 -12.51 2.06
C ILE A 39 -9.22 -11.86 2.95
N LYS A 40 -8.42 -12.67 3.66
CA LYS A 40 -7.31 -12.21 4.51
C LYS A 40 -6.05 -11.80 3.73
N LEU A 41 -6.12 -11.75 2.39
CA LEU A 41 -5.06 -11.30 1.49
C LEU A 41 -3.78 -12.13 1.54
N PHE A 42 -3.85 -13.43 1.85
CA PHE A 42 -2.66 -14.28 1.74
C PHE A 42 -2.27 -14.53 0.28
N PHE A 43 -3.25 -14.75 -0.59
CA PHE A 43 -3.05 -14.91 -2.02
C PHE A 43 -4.18 -14.20 -2.78
N GLN A 44 -3.97 -14.00 -4.07
CA GLN A 44 -4.88 -13.26 -4.94
C GLN A 44 -5.08 -13.98 -6.26
N HIS A 45 -6.27 -13.78 -6.85
CA HIS A 45 -6.52 -14.23 -8.21
C HIS A 45 -5.68 -13.38 -9.18
N VAL A 46 -5.02 -14.03 -10.14
CA VAL A 46 -4.07 -13.37 -11.06
C VAL A 46 -4.77 -12.39 -12.00
N LEU A 47 -5.99 -12.69 -12.42
CA LEU A 47 -6.74 -11.91 -13.43
C LEU A 47 -7.96 -11.17 -12.90
N ASP A 48 -8.38 -11.47 -11.66
CA ASP A 48 -9.67 -11.03 -11.14
C ASP A 48 -9.50 -10.07 -9.96
N SER A 49 -10.36 -9.06 -9.99
CA SER A 49 -10.41 -7.95 -9.05
C SER A 49 -11.13 -8.31 -7.74
N GLU A 50 -11.93 -9.38 -7.69
CA GLU A 50 -12.76 -9.66 -6.51
C GLU A 50 -12.10 -10.57 -5.48
N ASN A 51 -10.97 -11.22 -5.81
CA ASN A 51 -10.25 -12.15 -4.91
C ASN A 51 -11.14 -13.26 -4.34
N LEU A 52 -12.20 -13.64 -5.05
CA LEU A 52 -13.04 -14.75 -4.63
C LEU A 52 -12.31 -16.06 -4.96
N PHE A 53 -12.09 -16.88 -3.93
CA PHE A 53 -11.53 -18.21 -4.13
C PHE A 53 -12.63 -19.14 -4.62
N GLU A 54 -12.40 -19.70 -5.80
CA GLU A 54 -13.25 -20.67 -6.47
C GLU A 54 -12.40 -21.89 -6.80
N ASP A 55 -13.00 -23.05 -6.56
CA ASP A 55 -12.43 -24.30 -7.02
C ASP A 55 -12.72 -24.44 -8.52
N GLY A 56 -11.67 -24.43 -9.31
CA GLY A 56 -11.75 -24.36 -10.77
C GLY A 56 -10.38 -24.10 -11.39
N ASN A 57 -10.35 -23.95 -12.72
CA ASN A 57 -9.11 -23.72 -13.47
C ASN A 57 -8.67 -22.25 -13.42
N TYR A 58 -8.47 -21.75 -12.20
CA TYR A 58 -8.12 -20.39 -11.90
C TYR A 58 -6.70 -20.30 -11.34
N PHE A 59 -5.99 -19.23 -11.68
CA PHE A 59 -4.64 -19.01 -11.20
C PHE A 59 -4.63 -18.06 -10.02
N TYR A 60 -4.05 -18.52 -8.93
CA TYR A 60 -3.82 -17.74 -7.73
C TYR A 60 -2.32 -17.57 -7.49
N ARG A 61 -1.94 -16.43 -6.91
CA ARG A 61 -0.56 -16.10 -6.58
C ARG A 61 -0.48 -15.53 -5.16
N PHE A 62 0.52 -15.95 -4.39
CA PHE A 62 0.86 -15.28 -3.14
C PHE A 62 1.36 -13.85 -3.40
N LEU A 63 1.19 -12.96 -2.44
CA LEU A 63 1.61 -11.57 -2.60
C LEU A 63 3.13 -11.41 -2.83
N ASP A 64 3.94 -12.19 -2.13
CA ASP A 64 5.40 -12.17 -2.21
C ASP A 64 5.96 -12.88 -3.45
N ASP A 65 5.18 -13.77 -4.08
CA ASP A 65 5.51 -14.37 -5.38
C ASP A 65 5.26 -13.41 -6.56
N ASP A 66 4.62 -12.26 -6.35
CA ASP A 66 4.41 -11.29 -7.42
C ASP A 66 5.74 -10.61 -7.80
N PRO A 67 6.19 -10.68 -9.08
CA PRO A 67 7.47 -10.10 -9.48
C PRO A 67 7.58 -8.61 -9.19
N ILE A 68 6.48 -7.84 -9.28
CA ILE A 68 6.48 -6.41 -8.96
C ILE A 68 6.66 -6.21 -7.46
N VAL A 69 5.97 -7.01 -6.65
CA VAL A 69 6.09 -6.94 -5.19
C VAL A 69 7.51 -7.30 -4.76
N ALA A 70 8.03 -8.44 -5.24
CA ALA A 70 9.37 -8.92 -4.90
C ALA A 70 10.50 -7.96 -5.34
N SER A 71 10.34 -7.27 -6.47
CA SER A 71 11.41 -6.42 -7.03
C SER A 71 11.30 -4.93 -6.69
N GLN A 72 10.09 -4.42 -6.40
CA GLN A 72 9.86 -2.98 -6.27
C GLN A 72 9.24 -2.56 -4.93
N CYS A 73 8.57 -3.46 -4.20
CA CYS A 73 7.92 -3.11 -2.95
C CYS A 73 8.88 -3.15 -1.75
N GLN A 74 9.01 -2.03 -1.05
CA GLN A 74 10.01 -1.84 0.01
C GLN A 74 9.52 -2.23 1.41
N ASN A 75 8.26 -2.67 1.54
CA ASN A 75 7.66 -3.06 2.82
C ASN A 75 7.34 -4.57 2.90
N ILE A 76 7.91 -5.40 2.01
CA ILE A 76 7.88 -6.87 2.11
C ILE A 76 9.32 -7.44 2.05
N PRO A 77 10.24 -7.03 2.94
CA PRO A 77 11.61 -7.51 2.88
C PRO A 77 11.76 -9.00 3.24
N ARG A 78 10.78 -9.58 3.94
CA ARG A 78 10.84 -10.96 4.49
C ARG A 78 9.65 -11.84 4.10
N GLY A 79 8.93 -11.48 3.03
CA GLY A 79 7.70 -12.16 2.62
C GLY A 79 6.45 -11.70 3.41
N ILE A 80 5.34 -12.42 3.21
CA ILE A 80 4.04 -12.05 3.77
C ILE A 80 4.01 -12.23 5.30
N ILE A 81 3.55 -11.20 6.01
CA ILE A 81 3.29 -11.32 7.45
C ILE A 81 2.12 -12.27 7.71
N THR A 82 2.34 -13.24 8.60
CA THR A 82 1.34 -14.23 9.05
C THR A 82 0.53 -13.77 10.27
N VAL A 83 1.00 -12.71 10.95
CA VAL A 83 0.32 -12.09 12.09
C VAL A 83 -1.02 -11.51 11.64
N LYS A 84 -2.03 -11.58 12.53
CA LYS A 84 -3.35 -10.98 12.28
C LYS A 84 -3.17 -9.47 11.97
N PRO A 85 -3.73 -8.97 10.86
CA PRO A 85 -3.63 -7.55 10.53
C PRO A 85 -4.33 -6.72 11.61
N LYS A 86 -3.67 -5.64 12.00
CA LYS A 86 -4.23 -4.68 12.95
C LYS A 86 -5.23 -3.76 12.26
N PRO A 87 -6.17 -3.16 13.01
CA PRO A 87 -7.04 -2.12 12.46
C PRO A 87 -6.22 -0.97 11.87
N ILE A 88 -6.67 -0.44 10.73
CA ILE A 88 -5.99 0.66 10.05
C ILE A 88 -5.87 1.91 10.93
N THR A 89 -6.83 2.15 11.82
CA THR A 89 -6.80 3.25 12.80
C THR A 89 -5.59 3.17 13.73
N GLU A 90 -5.27 1.97 14.22
CA GLU A 90 -4.10 1.75 15.09
C GLU A 90 -2.80 2.00 14.32
N ILE A 91 -2.71 1.48 13.09
CA ILE A 91 -1.53 1.66 12.24
C ILE A 91 -1.36 3.15 11.87
N ALA A 92 -2.45 3.83 11.48
CA ALA A 92 -2.45 5.24 11.13
C ALA A 92 -1.99 6.11 12.31
N SER A 93 -2.49 5.84 13.52
CA SER A 93 -2.09 6.53 14.74
C SER A 93 -0.59 6.34 15.02
N ARG A 94 -0.10 5.09 14.99
CA ARG A 94 1.33 4.78 15.19
C ARG A 94 2.22 5.45 14.15
N LEU A 95 1.83 5.42 12.86
CA LEU A 95 2.54 6.10 11.78
C LEU A 95 2.58 7.61 12.03
N ARG A 96 1.46 8.21 12.46
CA ARG A 96 1.38 9.65 12.74
C ARG A 96 2.33 10.04 13.87
N PHE A 97 2.24 9.39 15.02
CA PHE A 97 3.10 9.70 16.17
C PHE A 97 4.58 9.56 15.82
N LEU A 98 4.93 8.49 15.11
CA LEU A 98 6.30 8.26 14.73
C LEU A 98 6.79 9.26 13.68
N SER A 99 5.95 9.61 12.69
CA SER A 99 6.28 10.64 11.72
C SER A 99 6.56 11.98 12.39
N TYR A 100 5.72 12.37 13.35
CA TYR A 100 5.89 13.59 14.11
C TYR A 100 7.22 13.59 14.89
N ALA A 101 7.51 12.51 15.62
CA ALA A 101 8.75 12.38 16.38
C ALA A 101 10.00 12.45 15.47
N MET A 102 9.96 11.82 14.30
CA MET A 102 11.06 11.91 13.33
C MET A 102 11.23 13.32 12.75
N PHE A 103 10.12 14.02 12.46
CA PHE A 103 10.22 15.40 11.99
C PHE A 103 10.75 16.33 13.07
N GLU A 104 10.30 16.18 14.31
CA GLU A 104 10.77 16.98 15.45
C GLU A 104 12.26 16.76 15.73
N ALA A 105 12.74 15.51 15.66
CA ALA A 105 14.12 15.17 15.97
C ALA A 105 15.11 15.52 14.85
N TYR A 106 14.71 15.42 13.58
CA TYR A 106 15.63 15.44 12.44
C TYR A 106 15.37 16.57 11.43
N ALA A 107 14.26 17.30 11.52
CA ALA A 107 14.06 18.51 10.72
C ALA A 107 14.72 19.72 11.37
N SER A 108 15.28 20.61 10.55
CA SER A 108 15.76 21.92 11.02
C SER A 108 14.61 22.77 11.55
N GLU A 109 14.88 23.67 12.50
CA GLU A 109 13.89 24.58 13.09
C GLU A 109 13.17 25.43 12.03
N ASP A 110 13.85 25.76 10.93
CA ASP A 110 13.26 26.52 9.81
C ASP A 110 12.34 25.66 8.92
N GLY A 111 12.32 24.35 9.16
CA GLY A 111 11.63 23.35 8.38
C GLY A 111 12.02 23.38 6.93
N ARG A 112 13.30 23.59 6.59
CA ARG A 112 13.78 23.54 5.18
C ARG A 112 14.74 22.40 4.91
N HIS A 113 15.32 21.82 5.95
CA HIS A 113 16.30 20.76 5.86
C HIS A 113 15.92 19.62 6.78
N VAL A 114 16.23 18.40 6.37
CA VAL A 114 16.07 17.18 7.18
C VAL A 114 17.43 16.48 7.19
N ASP A 115 17.93 16.15 8.36
CA ASP A 115 19.14 15.34 8.51
C ASP A 115 18.81 13.86 8.22
N TYR A 116 18.74 13.55 6.92
CA TYR A 116 18.49 12.21 6.43
C TYR A 116 19.53 11.20 6.90
N ARG A 117 20.79 11.62 7.13
CA ARG A 117 21.86 10.71 7.53
C ARG A 117 21.64 10.21 8.96
N SER A 118 21.37 11.11 9.88
CA SER A 118 21.08 10.75 11.28
C SER A 118 19.75 10.00 11.40
N MET A 119 18.72 10.40 10.63
CA MET A 119 17.44 9.71 10.59
C MET A 119 17.57 8.25 10.11
N HIS A 120 18.37 7.97 9.07
CA HIS A 120 18.51 6.62 8.53
C HIS A 120 19.01 5.60 9.56
N GLY A 121 19.92 6.01 10.44
CA GLY A 121 20.51 5.15 11.47
C GLY A 121 19.68 5.07 12.76
N SER A 122 18.52 5.71 12.83
CA SER A 122 17.79 5.90 14.08
C SER A 122 16.83 4.77 14.42
N GLU A 123 16.52 4.63 15.71
CA GLU A 123 15.54 3.65 16.17
C GLU A 123 14.13 4.00 15.67
N GLU A 124 13.81 5.30 15.55
CA GLU A 124 12.52 5.76 15.04
C GLU A 124 12.32 5.29 13.60
N PHE A 125 13.34 5.42 12.75
CA PHE A 125 13.26 4.95 11.37
C PHE A 125 13.16 3.41 11.30
N ALA A 126 13.93 2.69 12.13
CA ALA A 126 13.79 1.24 12.23
C ALA A 126 12.38 0.80 12.70
N ARG A 127 11.76 1.56 13.59
CA ARG A 127 10.38 1.34 14.04
C ARG A 127 9.37 1.64 12.93
N TYR A 128 9.64 2.65 12.09
CA TYR A 128 8.81 2.98 10.94
C TYR A 128 8.81 1.84 9.93
N LEU A 129 9.97 1.26 9.63
CA LEU A 129 10.09 0.11 8.73
C LEU A 129 9.24 -1.07 9.20
N ARG A 130 9.24 -1.38 10.51
CA ARG A 130 8.40 -2.44 11.09
C ARG A 130 6.90 -2.14 10.93
N ILE A 131 6.48 -0.89 11.07
CA ILE A 131 5.07 -0.51 10.94
C ILE A 131 4.61 -0.62 9.48
N VAL A 132 5.43 -0.21 8.50
CA VAL A 132 5.02 -0.27 7.09
C VAL A 132 4.89 -1.69 6.57
N GLU A 133 5.58 -2.67 7.17
CA GLU A 133 5.36 -4.09 6.86
C GLU A 133 3.92 -4.52 7.22
N GLU A 134 3.33 -4.00 8.32
CA GLU A 134 1.95 -4.32 8.71
C GLU A 134 0.89 -3.86 7.68
N LEU A 135 1.26 -2.95 6.77
CA LEU A 135 0.37 -2.44 5.71
C LEU A 135 0.04 -3.48 4.64
N GLN A 136 0.83 -4.54 4.52
CA GLN A 136 0.67 -5.56 3.47
C GLN A 136 -0.76 -6.10 3.36
N ARG A 137 -1.44 -6.24 4.50
CA ARG A 137 -2.74 -6.93 4.61
C ARG A 137 -3.79 -6.15 5.40
N VAL A 138 -3.58 -4.84 5.55
CA VAL A 138 -4.53 -3.98 6.25
C VAL A 138 -5.80 -3.78 5.41
N GLU A 139 -6.96 -3.78 6.07
CA GLU A 139 -8.23 -3.47 5.42
C GLU A 139 -8.38 -1.95 5.26
N ILE A 140 -8.51 -1.49 4.01
CA ILE A 140 -8.54 -0.05 3.65
C ILE A 140 -9.83 0.39 2.95
N PHE A 141 -10.72 -0.54 2.63
CA PHE A 141 -11.91 -0.25 1.82
C PHE A 141 -13.00 0.50 2.60
N ASP A 142 -13.05 0.28 3.93
CA ASP A 142 -14.11 0.81 4.79
C ASP A 142 -13.79 2.18 5.41
N LEU A 143 -12.60 2.72 5.16
CA LEU A 143 -12.20 4.03 5.65
C LEU A 143 -13.12 5.13 5.12
N SER A 144 -13.45 6.15 5.91
CA SER A 144 -14.14 7.33 5.37
C SER A 144 -13.27 8.06 4.34
N ARG A 145 -13.85 8.98 3.57
CA ARG A 145 -13.08 9.78 2.61
C ARG A 145 -11.99 10.61 3.27
N GLN A 146 -12.31 11.23 4.42
CA GLN A 146 -11.37 12.07 5.15
C GLN A 146 -10.21 11.23 5.69
N ASP A 147 -10.54 10.10 6.31
CA ASP A 147 -9.59 9.14 6.84
C ASP A 147 -8.65 8.58 5.78
N THR A 148 -9.21 8.23 4.61
CA THR A 148 -8.43 7.77 3.46
C THR A 148 -7.42 8.83 3.05
N ILE A 149 -7.85 10.09 2.90
CA ILE A 149 -6.95 11.18 2.49
C ILE A 149 -5.86 11.40 3.54
N ALA A 150 -6.21 11.48 4.83
CA ALA A 150 -5.26 11.71 5.90
C ALA A 150 -4.23 10.58 6.01
N PHE A 151 -4.70 9.33 6.00
CA PHE A 151 -3.83 8.15 6.03
C PHE A 151 -2.86 8.13 4.85
N PHE A 152 -3.36 8.25 3.62
CA PHE A 152 -2.51 8.19 2.43
C PHE A 152 -1.59 9.41 2.29
N LEU A 153 -1.97 10.58 2.81
CA LEU A 153 -1.12 11.77 2.82
C LEU A 153 0.08 11.58 3.76
N ASN A 154 -0.18 11.13 4.99
CA ASN A 154 0.87 10.82 5.97
C ASN A 154 1.80 9.73 5.44
N LEU A 155 1.22 8.67 4.87
CA LEU A 155 1.98 7.58 4.27
C LEU A 155 2.80 8.07 3.08
N TYR A 156 2.26 8.91 2.20
CA TYR A 156 2.98 9.46 1.04
C TYR A 156 4.20 10.28 1.45
N ASN A 157 4.07 11.13 2.47
CA ASN A 157 5.17 11.93 2.99
C ASN A 157 6.28 11.03 3.53
N MET A 158 5.91 10.05 4.37
CA MET A 158 6.87 9.13 4.96
C MET A 158 7.53 8.20 3.93
N MET A 159 6.75 7.72 2.96
CA MET A 159 7.23 6.91 1.84
C MET A 159 8.21 7.70 0.96
N THR A 160 7.98 9.00 0.78
CA THR A 160 8.91 9.88 0.05
C THR A 160 10.25 10.02 0.79
N ILE A 161 10.20 10.20 2.11
CA ILE A 161 11.41 10.23 2.95
C ILE A 161 12.15 8.90 2.87
N HIS A 162 11.44 7.78 3.00
CA HIS A 162 12.04 6.44 2.84
C HIS A 162 12.71 6.28 1.46
N ALA A 163 12.06 6.74 0.39
CA ALA A 163 12.65 6.70 -0.95
C ALA A 163 13.94 7.52 -1.05
N ILE A 164 13.97 8.73 -0.47
CA ILE A 164 15.17 9.58 -0.47
C ILE A 164 16.28 8.95 0.38
N LEU A 165 15.94 8.31 1.50
CA LEU A 165 16.92 7.65 2.38
C LEU A 165 17.61 6.47 1.70
N VAL A 166 16.86 5.68 0.91
CA VAL A 166 17.39 4.45 0.29
C VAL A 166 17.96 4.71 -1.10
N TRP A 167 17.33 5.55 -1.92
CA TRP A 167 17.74 5.81 -3.31
C TRP A 167 18.50 7.13 -3.49
N GLY A 168 18.58 7.95 -2.45
CA GLY A 168 19.17 9.27 -2.52
C GLY A 168 18.23 10.32 -3.12
N HIS A 169 18.72 11.57 -3.14
CA HIS A 169 17.98 12.67 -3.74
C HIS A 169 18.03 12.58 -5.27
N PRO A 170 16.90 12.63 -5.99
CA PRO A 170 16.91 12.54 -7.44
C PRO A 170 17.58 13.79 -8.03
N ALA A 171 18.69 13.60 -8.74
CA ALA A 171 19.48 14.66 -9.36
C ALA A 171 18.76 15.27 -10.57
N GLY A 172 17.91 14.49 -11.25
CA GLY A 172 17.25 14.90 -12.49
C GLY A 172 15.76 14.56 -12.61
N PRO A 173 15.07 15.09 -13.65
CA PRO A 173 13.66 14.77 -13.91
C PRO A 173 13.40 13.29 -14.18
N LEU A 174 14.34 12.57 -14.82
CA LEU A 174 14.21 11.15 -15.12
C LEU A 174 14.28 10.30 -13.85
N GLU A 175 15.29 10.52 -13.00
CA GLU A 175 15.42 9.86 -11.70
C GLU A 175 14.24 10.16 -10.80
N ARG A 176 13.74 11.40 -10.83
CA ARG A 176 12.52 11.79 -10.13
C ARG A 176 11.33 10.95 -10.60
N ARG A 177 11.11 10.84 -11.92
CA ARG A 177 10.02 10.02 -12.47
C ARG A 177 10.15 8.56 -12.05
N ARG A 178 11.37 8.01 -12.10
CA ARG A 178 11.67 6.66 -11.65
C ARG A 178 11.34 6.45 -10.17
N LEU A 179 11.78 7.36 -9.30
CA LEU A 179 11.46 7.35 -7.88
C LEU A 179 9.95 7.32 -7.63
N PHE A 180 9.18 8.18 -8.32
CA PHE A 180 7.73 8.24 -8.13
C PHE A 180 6.97 7.02 -8.72
N ALA A 181 7.53 6.36 -9.73
CA ALA A 181 6.90 5.23 -10.41
C ALA A 181 7.26 3.86 -9.80
N ASP A 182 8.53 3.68 -9.44
CA ASP A 182 9.10 2.38 -9.09
C ASP A 182 9.15 2.17 -7.57
N PHE A 183 9.26 3.24 -6.76
CA PHE A 183 9.22 3.10 -5.31
C PHE A 183 7.79 2.76 -4.88
N LYS A 184 7.58 1.54 -4.37
CA LYS A 184 6.24 1.00 -4.08
C LYS A 184 6.15 0.45 -2.67
N TYR A 185 4.93 0.45 -2.13
CA TYR A 185 4.52 -0.33 -0.97
C TYR A 185 3.33 -1.21 -1.32
N VAL A 186 3.24 -2.39 -0.70
CA VAL A 186 2.01 -3.17 -0.68
C VAL A 186 1.12 -2.66 0.44
N ILE A 187 -0.09 -2.23 0.09
CA ILE A 187 -1.10 -1.73 1.03
C ILE A 187 -2.39 -2.50 0.74
N GLY A 188 -2.90 -3.24 1.73
CA GLY A 188 -4.12 -4.04 1.55
C GLY A 188 -4.04 -4.99 0.35
N GLY A 189 -2.89 -5.62 0.17
CA GLY A 189 -2.62 -6.59 -0.89
C GLY A 189 -2.42 -5.99 -2.28
N SER A 190 -2.36 -4.67 -2.45
CA SER A 190 -2.08 -4.06 -3.76
C SER A 190 -0.82 -3.23 -3.70
N ALA A 191 0.00 -3.26 -4.77
CA ALA A 191 1.16 -2.40 -4.87
C ALA A 191 0.75 -0.96 -5.21
N TYR A 192 1.20 0.00 -4.41
CA TYR A 192 1.00 1.44 -4.60
C TYR A 192 2.35 2.11 -4.76
N SER A 193 2.55 2.81 -5.87
CA SER A 193 3.66 3.75 -6.02
C SER A 193 3.31 5.12 -5.45
N LEU A 194 4.32 5.96 -5.22
CA LEU A 194 4.09 7.36 -4.84
C LEU A 194 3.16 8.08 -5.84
N SER A 195 3.38 7.87 -7.14
CA SER A 195 2.54 8.41 -8.22
C SER A 195 1.10 7.88 -8.17
N ALA A 196 0.92 6.59 -7.82
CA ALA A 196 -0.39 5.99 -7.65
C ALA A 196 -1.13 6.56 -6.44
N ILE A 197 -0.45 6.80 -5.31
CA ILE A 197 -1.05 7.45 -4.14
C ILE A 197 -1.46 8.89 -4.48
N GLN A 198 -0.53 9.67 -5.04
CA GLN A 198 -0.75 11.08 -5.35
C GLN A 198 -1.91 11.28 -6.32
N ASN A 199 -1.90 10.57 -7.46
CA ASN A 199 -2.85 10.83 -8.54
C ASN A 199 -4.08 9.93 -8.47
N GLY A 200 -3.89 8.71 -7.99
CA GLY A 200 -4.95 7.71 -7.85
C GLY A 200 -5.81 7.94 -6.61
N ILE A 201 -5.21 8.23 -5.45
CA ILE A 201 -5.95 8.39 -4.19
C ILE A 201 -6.19 9.85 -3.85
N LEU A 202 -5.13 10.63 -3.61
CA LEU A 202 -5.23 12.00 -3.10
C LEU A 202 -5.93 12.96 -4.08
N ARG A 203 -5.78 12.72 -5.38
CA ARG A 203 -6.48 13.48 -6.44
C ARG A 203 -7.79 12.81 -6.92
N GLY A 204 -8.25 11.74 -6.28
CA GLY A 204 -9.51 11.07 -6.67
C GLY A 204 -9.48 10.46 -8.07
N ASN A 205 -8.40 9.74 -8.40
CA ASN A 205 -8.16 9.07 -9.67
C ASN A 205 -8.22 10.02 -10.90
N GLN A 206 -7.65 11.20 -10.72
CA GLN A 206 -7.50 12.18 -11.80
C GLN A 206 -6.37 11.79 -12.76
N ARG A 207 -6.54 12.14 -14.03
CA ARG A 207 -5.50 11.99 -15.04
C ARG A 207 -4.31 12.87 -14.69
N GLN A 208 -3.11 12.32 -14.88
CA GLN A 208 -1.88 13.08 -14.76
C GLN A 208 -1.75 14.03 -15.96
N PRO A 209 -1.15 15.22 -15.78
CA PRO A 209 -0.79 16.07 -16.91
C PRO A 209 0.02 15.26 -17.93
N TYR A 210 -0.29 15.41 -19.22
CA TYR A 210 0.39 14.73 -20.32
C TYR A 210 0.22 13.20 -20.37
N THR A 211 -0.72 12.62 -19.59
CA THR A 211 -1.04 11.19 -19.63
C THR A 211 -2.48 10.97 -20.09
N LEU A 212 -2.68 10.02 -21.00
CA LEU A 212 -4.00 9.72 -21.59
C LEU A 212 -4.91 8.90 -20.66
N MET A 213 -4.33 8.06 -19.82
CA MET A 213 -5.05 7.12 -18.96
C MET A 213 -5.17 7.61 -17.52
N LYS A 214 -6.22 7.16 -16.83
CA LYS A 214 -6.35 7.34 -15.37
C LYS A 214 -5.40 6.38 -14.65
N PRO A 215 -4.88 6.75 -13.46
CA PRO A 215 -4.03 5.85 -12.66
C PRO A 215 -4.66 4.48 -12.37
N PHE A 216 -5.96 4.45 -12.07
CA PHE A 216 -6.70 3.22 -11.79
C PHE A 216 -7.81 3.01 -12.81
N GLY A 217 -7.79 1.84 -13.48
CA GLY A 217 -8.83 1.41 -14.40
C GLY A 217 -10.08 0.90 -13.67
N VAL A 218 -11.15 0.60 -14.42
CA VAL A 218 -12.43 0.13 -13.86
C VAL A 218 -12.28 -1.21 -13.12
N LYS A 219 -11.41 -2.09 -13.61
CA LYS A 219 -11.11 -3.40 -13.01
C LYS A 219 -10.03 -3.34 -11.91
N ASP A 220 -9.47 -2.16 -11.63
CA ASP A 220 -8.41 -2.03 -10.62
C ASP A 220 -9.02 -1.98 -9.22
N LYS A 221 -8.64 -2.92 -8.35
CA LYS A 221 -9.12 -3.01 -6.95
C LYS A 221 -8.89 -1.70 -6.19
N ARG A 222 -7.78 -1.01 -6.50
CA ARG A 222 -7.37 0.24 -5.86
C ARG A 222 -8.34 1.39 -6.16
N LEU A 223 -9.16 1.26 -7.19
CA LEU A 223 -10.21 2.24 -7.51
C LEU A 223 -11.24 2.35 -6.38
N LYS A 224 -11.56 1.26 -5.68
CA LYS A 224 -12.52 1.26 -4.56
C LYS A 224 -12.10 2.21 -3.42
N VAL A 225 -10.80 2.38 -3.24
CA VAL A 225 -10.19 3.29 -2.24
C VAL A 225 -10.20 4.74 -2.72
N SER A 226 -10.25 4.97 -4.03
CA SER A 226 -10.27 6.32 -4.61
C SER A 226 -11.65 6.96 -4.51
N LYS A 227 -11.87 7.74 -3.43
CA LYS A 227 -13.13 8.44 -3.19
C LYS A 227 -13.15 9.79 -3.88
N LYS A 228 -14.11 10.01 -4.78
CA LYS A 228 -14.29 11.28 -5.51
C LYS A 228 -14.58 12.44 -4.55
N PHE A 229 -14.15 13.65 -4.93
CA PHE A 229 -14.56 14.88 -4.26
C PHE A 229 -16.02 15.19 -4.57
N SER A 230 -16.87 15.37 -3.55
CA SER A 230 -18.26 15.85 -3.70
C SER A 230 -18.29 17.33 -4.12
N GLU A 231 -17.37 18.13 -3.60
CA GLU A 231 -17.15 19.52 -3.99
C GLU A 231 -15.67 19.75 -4.31
N ARG A 232 -15.38 20.47 -5.40
CA ARG A 232 -14.02 20.94 -5.69
C ARG A 232 -13.61 21.86 -4.52
N PRO A 233 -12.55 21.56 -3.76
CA PRO A 233 -12.03 22.52 -2.82
C PRO A 233 -11.68 23.78 -3.61
N LYS A 234 -12.20 24.95 -3.21
CA LYS A 234 -11.77 26.26 -3.71
C LYS A 234 -10.35 26.61 -3.20
N LEU A 235 -9.45 25.63 -3.15
CA LEU A 235 -8.04 25.86 -2.85
C LEU A 235 -7.31 26.15 -4.17
N ALA A 236 -6.97 27.43 -4.33
CA ALA A 236 -5.95 28.02 -5.19
C ALA A 236 -5.24 27.12 -6.22
N SER A 237 -5.48 27.40 -7.52
CA SER A 237 -4.66 26.98 -8.67
C SER A 237 -4.50 25.45 -8.86
N PRO A 238 -4.05 24.94 -10.03
CA PRO A 238 -3.73 23.53 -10.16
C PRO A 238 -2.68 23.23 -9.09
N ILE A 239 -2.98 22.34 -8.15
CA ILE A 239 -2.10 22.00 -7.02
C ILE A 239 -0.72 21.66 -7.60
N SER A 240 0.16 22.66 -7.59
CA SER A 240 1.54 22.54 -8.01
C SER A 240 2.25 21.83 -6.86
N LEU A 241 2.09 20.50 -6.81
CA LEU A 241 2.86 19.61 -5.95
C LEU A 241 4.33 19.68 -6.40
N LYS A 242 5.03 20.77 -6.01
CA LYS A 242 6.49 20.82 -5.99
C LYS A 242 6.89 19.94 -4.80
N PRO A 243 7.36 18.69 -5.02
CA PRO A 243 7.34 17.64 -3.99
C PRO A 243 8.13 17.98 -2.73
N LEU A 244 9.13 18.86 -2.84
CA LEU A 244 10.03 19.19 -1.74
C LEU A 244 9.71 20.52 -1.03
N LYS A 245 9.11 21.51 -1.70
CA LYS A 245 8.73 22.78 -1.06
C LYS A 245 7.39 22.70 -0.32
N TRP A 246 6.49 21.80 -0.73
CA TRP A 246 5.22 21.56 -0.03
C TRP A 246 5.38 20.70 1.23
N CYS A 247 6.25 19.67 1.19
CA CYS A 247 6.48 18.74 2.30
C CYS A 247 6.99 19.46 3.58
N LEU A 248 7.77 20.52 3.40
CA LEU A 248 8.43 21.26 4.47
C LEU A 248 7.61 22.47 4.95
N LYS A 249 7.00 23.23 4.02
CA LYS A 249 6.24 24.45 4.37
C LYS A 249 4.86 24.18 4.98
N LEU A 250 4.24 23.02 4.68
CA LEU A 250 2.99 22.60 5.31
C LEU A 250 3.20 21.83 6.60
N SER A 251 4.31 21.10 6.74
CA SER A 251 4.61 20.39 7.99
C SER A 251 4.89 21.34 9.15
N VAL A 252 5.36 22.56 8.91
CA VAL A 252 5.65 23.52 10.00
C VAL A 252 4.47 24.46 10.30
N ASN A 253 3.83 25.06 9.29
CA ASN A 253 2.77 26.05 9.51
C ASN A 253 1.34 25.48 9.45
N GLN A 254 1.13 24.32 8.82
CA GLN A 254 -0.14 23.56 8.89
C GLN A 254 0.03 22.20 9.58
N GLY A 255 1.22 21.89 10.12
CA GLY A 255 1.46 20.68 10.91
C GLY A 255 0.66 20.64 12.21
N LYS A 256 0.13 21.78 12.65
CA LYS A 256 -0.83 21.82 13.75
C LYS A 256 -2.29 21.54 13.32
N GLU A 257 -2.63 21.65 12.03
CA GLU A 257 -4.01 21.49 11.53
C GLU A 257 -4.22 20.23 10.69
N LEU A 258 -3.23 19.78 9.91
CA LEU A 258 -3.35 18.57 9.07
C LEU A 258 -3.06 17.26 9.83
N PHE A 259 -2.49 17.35 11.04
CA PHE A 259 -2.34 16.21 11.95
C PHE A 259 -3.63 15.91 12.76
N VAL A 260 -4.68 16.73 12.61
CA VAL A 260 -5.89 16.73 13.47
C VAL A 260 -6.97 15.72 13.04
N SER A 261 -6.81 14.98 11.94
CA SER A 261 -7.83 14.00 11.53
C SER A 261 -7.21 12.67 11.12
N MET A 262 -6.89 11.86 12.13
CA MET A 262 -7.58 10.60 12.43
C MET A 262 -7.17 10.12 13.83
#